data_AF-A0A962WX51-F1
#
_entry.id   AF-A0A962WX51-F1
#
_cell.length_a   1.000
_cell.length_b   1.000
_cell.length_c   1.000
_cell.angle_alpha   90.00
_cell.angle_beta   90.00
_cell.angle_gamma   90.00
#
_symmetry.space_group_name_H-M   'P 1'
#
loop_
_entity.id
_entity.type
_entity.pdbx_description
1 polymer ?
#
loop_
_entity_poly.entity_id
_entity_poly.type
_entity_poly.pdbx_seq_one_letter_code
_entity_poly.pdbx_strand_id
1 'polypeptide(L)'
;MSVVTARWKFPPHLAYHVLRCSLEGFKKNIAQLNPEEYKQVLDKARKTHELESLALSSNEARGLVISERQLDASVDEIVSRYASREDFHADLDINGLTPGSLRIALRRELMFNSVLQKVVSNVAVTEIDVRLFFEMHQSRFETPEQREARHLLITVNEQFAENTASAALQRIQEIRDKLDGRGNRFADFARRYSECPTAIEGGKLGVVSRGQLFPSLDEVLFELQEKEIGPVVESEMGYHLLLCEKIRPRKKAAFSRVESGIREILRKRLVRNSQKQWLESLKEDSGGV
;
A
#
# COMPACT_ATOMS: atom_id res chain seq x y z
N MET A 1 -42.43 5.54 -19.44
CA MET A 1 -41.29 4.73 -19.93
C MET A 1 -40.04 5.57 -19.78
N SER A 2 -39.16 5.22 -18.84
CA SER A 2 -38.01 6.04 -18.48
C SER A 2 -36.93 5.99 -19.58
N VAL A 3 -36.35 7.15 -19.89
CA VAL A 3 -35.39 7.44 -20.97
C VAL A 3 -34.07 6.62 -20.86
N VAL A 4 -33.92 5.82 -19.80
CA VAL A 4 -32.70 5.07 -19.48
C VAL A 4 -32.55 3.79 -20.31
N THR A 5 -33.63 3.16 -20.78
CA THR A 5 -33.57 1.84 -21.44
C THR A 5 -33.11 1.86 -22.90
N ALA A 6 -33.08 3.03 -23.55
CA ALA A 6 -32.82 3.13 -25.00
C ALA A 6 -31.33 3.34 -25.38
N ARG A 7 -30.40 3.45 -24.42
CA ARG A 7 -29.02 3.93 -24.70
C ARG A 7 -27.92 2.85 -24.78
N TRP A 8 -28.27 1.57 -24.65
CA TRP A 8 -27.29 0.54 -24.26
C TRP A 8 -27.43 -0.74 -25.10
N LYS A 9 -27.03 -0.69 -26.37
CA LYS A 9 -26.88 -1.91 -27.19
C LYS A 9 -25.43 -2.09 -27.58
N PHE A 10 -24.64 -2.53 -26.61
CA PHE A 10 -23.33 -3.10 -26.90
C PHE A 10 -23.47 -4.59 -27.24
N PRO A 11 -22.53 -5.16 -28.01
CA PRO A 11 -22.36 -6.60 -28.01
C PRO A 11 -22.20 -7.09 -26.56
N PRO A 12 -22.78 -8.25 -26.18
CA PRO A 12 -22.83 -8.64 -24.78
C PRO A 12 -21.46 -8.80 -24.10
N HIS A 13 -20.42 -9.14 -24.87
CA HIS A 13 -19.05 -9.19 -24.37
C HIS A 13 -18.48 -7.80 -23.98
N LEU A 14 -18.86 -6.74 -24.70
CA LEU A 14 -18.44 -5.37 -24.37
C LEU A 14 -19.25 -4.83 -23.18
N ALA A 15 -20.52 -5.20 -23.05
CA ALA A 15 -21.35 -4.84 -21.89
C ALA A 15 -20.72 -5.34 -20.56
N TYR A 16 -20.19 -6.57 -20.56
CA TYR A 16 -19.48 -7.11 -19.40
C TYR A 16 -18.20 -6.32 -19.06
N HIS A 17 -17.39 -5.94 -20.07
CA HIS A 17 -16.20 -5.11 -19.84
C HIS A 17 -16.54 -3.71 -19.30
N VAL A 18 -17.64 -3.11 -19.77
CA VAL A 18 -18.14 -1.81 -19.27
C VAL A 18 -18.56 -1.93 -17.80
N LEU A 19 -19.34 -2.96 -17.45
CA LEU A 19 -19.74 -3.23 -16.07
C LEU A 19 -18.52 -3.40 -15.16
N ARG A 20 -17.57 -4.25 -15.55
CA ARG A 20 -16.36 -4.51 -14.77
C ARG A 20 -15.52 -3.26 -14.57
N CYS A 21 -15.29 -2.49 -15.64
CA CYS A 21 -14.52 -1.24 -15.57
C CYS A 21 -15.21 -0.19 -14.69
N SER A 22 -16.54 -0.14 -14.69
CA SER A 22 -17.34 0.74 -13.83
C SER A 22 -17.18 0.37 -12.35
N LEU A 23 -17.32 -0.91 -12.01
CA LEU A 23 -17.20 -1.40 -10.64
C LEU A 23 -15.76 -1.27 -10.09
N GLU A 24 -14.75 -1.63 -10.88
CA GLU A 24 -13.33 -1.52 -10.48
C GLU A 24 -12.87 -0.07 -10.29
N GLY A 25 -13.28 0.82 -11.20
CA GLY A 25 -12.81 2.20 -11.22
C GLY A 25 -13.58 3.13 -10.27
N PHE A 26 -14.91 3.00 -10.26
CA PHE A 26 -15.80 3.96 -9.59
C PHE A 26 -16.65 3.34 -8.49
N LYS A 27 -16.68 2.00 -8.35
CA LYS A 27 -17.56 1.28 -7.41
C LYS A 27 -19.04 1.64 -7.59
N LYS A 28 -19.43 1.95 -8.82
CA LYS A 28 -20.77 2.36 -9.22
C LYS A 28 -21.31 1.37 -10.25
N ASN A 29 -22.63 1.24 -10.32
CA ASN A 29 -23.28 0.60 -11.46
C ASN A 29 -23.22 1.55 -12.68
N ILE A 30 -23.30 1.02 -13.90
CA ILE A 30 -23.27 1.79 -15.15
C ILE A 30 -24.31 2.93 -15.11
N ALA A 31 -25.50 2.68 -14.58
CA ALA A 31 -26.59 3.67 -14.51
C ALA A 31 -26.29 4.86 -13.57
N GLN A 32 -25.31 4.72 -12.67
CA GLN A 32 -24.93 5.74 -11.69
C GLN A 32 -23.73 6.59 -12.13
N LEU A 33 -23.14 6.30 -13.28
CA LEU A 33 -22.01 7.06 -13.81
C LEU A 33 -22.47 8.41 -14.35
N ASN A 34 -21.70 9.46 -14.07
CA ASN A 34 -21.87 10.73 -14.77
C ASN A 34 -21.30 10.63 -16.21
N PRO A 35 -21.56 11.60 -17.11
CA PRO A 35 -21.14 11.52 -18.50
C PRO A 35 -19.61 11.37 -18.72
N GLU A 36 -18.79 11.97 -17.86
CA GLU A 36 -17.33 11.90 -17.96
C GLU A 36 -16.80 10.56 -17.44
N GLU A 37 -17.29 10.11 -16.28
CA GLU A 37 -17.00 8.77 -15.74
C GLU A 37 -17.40 7.68 -16.74
N TYR A 38 -18.57 7.84 -17.37
CA TYR A 38 -19.05 6.92 -18.38
C TYR A 38 -18.14 6.85 -19.60
N LYS A 39 -17.70 8.00 -20.12
CA LYS A 39 -16.76 8.05 -21.24
C LYS A 39 -15.45 7.33 -20.90
N GLN A 40 -14.89 7.57 -19.72
CA GLN A 40 -13.66 6.93 -19.26
C GLN A 40 -13.82 5.41 -19.12
N VAL A 41 -14.93 4.95 -18.54
CA VAL A 41 -15.25 3.53 -18.44
C VAL A 41 -15.36 2.89 -19.83
N LEU A 42 -16.06 3.55 -20.76
CA LEU A 42 -16.27 3.02 -22.10
C LEU A 42 -14.96 2.93 -22.90
N ASP A 43 -14.11 3.96 -22.83
CA ASP A 43 -12.80 3.97 -23.49
C ASP A 43 -11.90 2.86 -22.94
N LYS A 44 -11.88 2.68 -21.61
CA LYS A 44 -11.13 1.57 -20.96
C LYS A 44 -11.69 0.21 -21.37
N ALA A 45 -13.01 0.04 -21.37
CA ALA A 45 -13.66 -1.21 -21.74
C ALA A 45 -13.39 -1.59 -23.20
N ARG A 46 -13.44 -0.64 -24.14
CA ARG A 46 -13.11 -0.87 -25.56
C ARG A 46 -11.67 -1.32 -25.75
N LYS A 47 -10.71 -0.59 -25.15
CA LYS A 47 -9.29 -0.96 -25.21
C LYS A 47 -9.02 -2.34 -24.62
N THR A 48 -9.68 -2.66 -23.52
CA THR A 48 -9.55 -3.97 -22.86
C THR A 48 -10.13 -5.08 -23.73
N HIS A 49 -11.30 -4.85 -24.33
CA HIS A 49 -11.94 -5.82 -25.21
C HIS A 49 -11.15 -6.06 -26.51
N GLU A 50 -10.54 -5.01 -27.06
CA GLU A 50 -9.66 -5.11 -28.23
C GLU A 50 -8.41 -5.95 -27.92
N LEU A 51 -7.74 -5.65 -26.81
CA LEU A 51 -6.61 -6.44 -26.31
C LEU A 51 -6.97 -7.90 -26.06
N GLU A 52 -8.11 -8.14 -25.41
CA GLU A 52 -8.64 -9.49 -25.20
C GLU A 52 -8.83 -10.20 -26.55
N SER A 53 -9.44 -9.53 -27.52
CA SER A 53 -9.71 -10.12 -28.83
C SER A 53 -8.44 -10.48 -29.60
N LEU A 54 -7.41 -9.61 -29.56
CA LEU A 54 -6.08 -9.90 -30.13
C LEU A 54 -5.41 -11.09 -29.43
N ALA A 55 -5.46 -11.13 -28.11
CA ALA A 55 -4.88 -12.24 -27.35
C ALA A 55 -5.62 -13.56 -27.62
N LEU A 56 -6.93 -13.54 -27.81
CA LEU A 56 -7.72 -14.74 -28.12
C LEU A 56 -7.54 -15.22 -29.57
N SER A 57 -7.08 -14.37 -30.49
CA SER A 57 -6.72 -14.78 -31.86
C SER A 57 -5.27 -15.23 -32.02
N SER A 58 -4.45 -15.07 -30.97
CA SER A 58 -3.04 -15.44 -30.95
C SER A 58 -2.78 -16.95 -31.07
N ASN A 59 -1.54 -17.32 -31.38
CA ASN A 59 -1.10 -18.71 -31.40
C ASN A 59 -1.19 -19.36 -30.02
N GLU A 60 -0.97 -18.58 -28.97
CA GLU A 60 -0.96 -19.01 -27.58
C GLU A 60 -2.35 -19.47 -27.13
N ALA A 61 -3.42 -18.89 -27.69
CA ALA A 61 -4.80 -19.32 -27.47
C ALA A 61 -5.12 -20.70 -28.07
N ARG A 62 -4.34 -21.19 -29.04
CA ARG A 62 -4.61 -22.48 -29.68
C ARG A 62 -4.46 -23.63 -28.70
N GLY A 63 -5.43 -24.55 -28.75
CA GLY A 63 -5.48 -25.75 -27.91
C GLY A 63 -5.86 -25.50 -26.46
N LEU A 64 -6.12 -24.25 -26.05
CA LEU A 64 -6.67 -23.97 -24.73
C LEU A 64 -8.18 -24.26 -24.72
N VAL A 65 -8.63 -24.91 -23.65
CA VAL A 65 -10.05 -25.26 -23.43
C VAL A 65 -10.41 -24.88 -22.01
N ILE A 66 -11.50 -24.12 -21.85
CA ILE A 66 -12.09 -23.83 -20.55
C ILE A 66 -13.15 -24.90 -20.29
N SER A 67 -12.98 -25.67 -19.22
CA SER A 67 -13.96 -26.68 -18.83
C SER A 67 -15.26 -26.05 -18.31
N GLU A 68 -16.40 -26.71 -18.50
CA GLU A 68 -17.68 -26.23 -17.95
C GLU A 68 -17.62 -26.08 -16.43
N ARG A 69 -16.92 -26.99 -15.73
CA ARG A 69 -16.73 -26.90 -14.28
C ARG A 69 -16.04 -25.59 -13.85
N GLN A 70 -15.02 -25.15 -14.58
CA GLN A 70 -14.33 -23.89 -14.27
C GLN A 70 -15.25 -22.69 -14.53
N LEU A 71 -16.01 -22.73 -15.64
CA LEU A 71 -16.95 -21.67 -15.97
C LEU A 71 -18.09 -21.58 -14.94
N ASP A 72 -18.65 -22.71 -14.54
CA ASP A 72 -19.69 -22.79 -13.51
C ASP A 72 -19.20 -22.23 -12.18
N ALA A 73 -17.99 -22.61 -11.76
CA ALA A 73 -17.39 -22.07 -10.54
C ALA A 73 -17.24 -20.54 -10.59
N SER A 74 -16.83 -19.97 -11.73
CA SER A 74 -16.73 -18.51 -11.89
C SER A 74 -18.09 -17.82 -11.89
N VAL A 75 -19.12 -18.45 -12.47
CA VAL A 75 -20.50 -17.93 -12.41
C VAL A 75 -21.01 -17.97 -10.97
N ASP A 76 -20.81 -19.09 -10.27
CA ASP A 76 -21.26 -19.28 -8.89
C ASP A 76 -20.58 -18.29 -7.93
N GLU A 77 -19.30 -17.98 -8.14
CA GLU A 77 -18.60 -16.95 -7.37
C GLU A 77 -19.27 -15.57 -7.50
N ILE A 78 -19.73 -15.21 -8.72
CA ILE A 78 -20.45 -13.96 -8.95
C ILE A 78 -21.82 -14.02 -8.29
N VAL A 79 -22.57 -15.11 -8.49
CA VAL A 79 -23.91 -15.29 -7.92
C VAL A 79 -23.87 -15.24 -6.38
N SER A 80 -22.84 -15.80 -5.74
CA SER A 80 -22.71 -15.79 -4.27
C SER A 80 -22.56 -14.40 -3.64
N ARG A 81 -22.31 -13.36 -4.44
CA ARG A 81 -22.23 -11.97 -3.98
C ARG A 81 -23.61 -11.31 -3.84
N TYR A 82 -24.66 -11.95 -4.35
CA TYR A 82 -26.04 -11.45 -4.32
C TYR A 82 -26.85 -12.16 -3.24
N ALA A 83 -27.82 -11.45 -2.66
CA ALA A 83 -28.69 -11.99 -1.61
C ALA A 83 -29.66 -13.05 -2.16
N SER A 84 -30.09 -12.90 -3.42
CA SER A 84 -30.99 -13.82 -4.10
C SER A 84 -30.65 -13.95 -5.59
N ARG A 85 -31.18 -15.01 -6.24
CA ARG A 85 -31.04 -15.17 -7.70
C ARG A 85 -31.83 -14.11 -8.46
N GLU A 86 -32.95 -13.67 -7.90
CA GLU A 86 -33.77 -12.58 -8.42
C GLU A 86 -32.99 -11.27 -8.47
N ASP A 87 -32.26 -10.93 -7.40
CA ASP A 87 -31.41 -9.72 -7.35
C ASP A 87 -30.27 -9.80 -8.38
N PHE A 88 -29.67 -10.98 -8.53
CA PHE A 88 -28.64 -11.22 -9.54
C PHE A 88 -29.17 -11.02 -10.96
N HIS A 89 -30.33 -11.59 -11.30
CA HIS A 89 -30.93 -11.41 -12.62
C HIS A 89 -31.35 -9.96 -12.87
N ALA A 90 -31.93 -9.28 -11.87
CA ALA A 90 -32.30 -7.88 -11.99
C ALA A 90 -31.08 -6.98 -12.26
N ASP A 91 -29.96 -7.21 -11.58
CA ASP A 91 -28.72 -6.46 -11.81
C ASP A 91 -28.12 -6.77 -13.19
N LEU A 92 -28.16 -8.02 -13.67
CA LEU A 92 -27.75 -8.33 -15.05
C LEU A 92 -28.58 -7.56 -16.08
N ASP A 93 -29.91 -7.55 -15.93
CA ASP A 93 -30.81 -6.86 -16.84
C ASP A 93 -30.57 -5.35 -16.86
N ILE A 94 -30.35 -4.74 -15.68
CA ILE A 94 -29.98 -3.31 -15.55
C ILE A 94 -28.70 -3.00 -16.33
N ASN A 95 -27.74 -3.92 -16.33
CA ASN A 95 -26.45 -3.77 -17.01
C ASN A 95 -26.45 -4.28 -18.46
N GLY A 96 -27.61 -4.66 -19.01
CA GLY A 96 -27.73 -5.12 -20.39
C GLY A 96 -27.10 -6.49 -20.65
N LEU A 97 -27.03 -7.34 -19.62
CA LEU A 97 -26.54 -8.70 -19.67
C LEU A 97 -27.67 -9.70 -19.43
N THR A 98 -27.50 -10.90 -19.96
CA THR A 98 -28.29 -12.09 -19.61
C THR A 98 -27.37 -13.13 -18.97
N PRO A 99 -27.90 -14.13 -18.25
CA PRO A 99 -27.08 -15.23 -17.73
C PRO A 99 -26.27 -15.92 -18.83
N GLY A 100 -26.85 -16.10 -20.02
CA GLY A 100 -26.17 -16.69 -21.17
C GLY A 100 -25.02 -15.82 -21.70
N SER A 101 -25.23 -14.51 -21.82
CA SER A 101 -24.16 -13.62 -22.26
C SER A 101 -23.05 -13.44 -21.23
N LEU A 102 -23.39 -13.46 -19.94
CA LEU A 102 -22.41 -13.46 -18.86
C LEU A 102 -21.51 -14.70 -18.96
N ARG A 103 -22.10 -15.90 -19.14
CA ARG A 103 -21.32 -17.14 -19.34
C ARG A 103 -20.37 -17.03 -20.53
N ILE A 104 -20.80 -16.44 -21.64
CA ILE A 104 -19.93 -16.23 -22.81
C ILE A 104 -18.79 -15.26 -22.47
N ALA A 105 -19.08 -14.15 -21.78
CA ALA A 105 -18.07 -13.18 -21.39
C ALA A 105 -17.06 -13.76 -20.39
N LEU A 106 -17.51 -14.50 -19.39
CA LEU A 106 -16.64 -15.19 -18.43
C LEU A 106 -15.77 -16.25 -19.09
N ARG A 107 -16.32 -17.02 -20.04
CA ARG A 107 -15.50 -17.98 -20.79
C ARG A 107 -14.37 -17.28 -21.54
N ARG A 108 -14.64 -16.12 -22.15
CA ARG A 108 -13.61 -15.30 -22.83
C ARG A 108 -12.58 -14.77 -21.85
N GLU A 109 -13.01 -14.26 -20.69
CA GLU A 109 -12.10 -13.79 -19.64
C GLU A 109 -11.20 -14.92 -19.11
N LEU A 110 -11.77 -16.09 -18.82
CA LEU A 110 -11.01 -17.26 -18.38
C LEU A 110 -10.01 -17.72 -19.45
N MET A 111 -10.42 -17.69 -20.72
CA MET A 111 -9.53 -18.01 -21.84
C MET A 111 -8.39 -16.99 -21.94
N PHE A 112 -8.70 -15.71 -21.88
CA PHE A 112 -7.71 -14.63 -21.92
C PHE A 112 -6.71 -14.74 -20.78
N ASN A 113 -7.18 -14.97 -19.55
CA ASN A 113 -6.33 -15.20 -18.39
C ASN A 113 -5.44 -16.44 -18.59
N SER A 114 -5.98 -17.52 -19.16
CA SER A 114 -5.22 -18.74 -19.46
C SER A 114 -4.12 -18.49 -20.51
N VAL A 115 -4.40 -17.67 -21.53
CA VAL A 115 -3.40 -17.23 -22.51
C VAL A 115 -2.29 -16.44 -21.82
N LEU A 116 -2.64 -15.44 -21.00
CA LEU A 116 -1.66 -14.64 -20.27
C LEU A 116 -0.80 -15.48 -19.31
N GLN A 117 -1.34 -16.56 -18.73
CA GLN A 117 -0.58 -17.50 -17.91
C GLN A 117 0.34 -18.38 -18.75
N LYS A 118 -0.12 -18.86 -19.92
CA LYS A 118 0.69 -19.67 -20.84
C LYS A 118 1.91 -18.90 -21.35
N VAL A 119 1.75 -17.62 -21.68
CA VAL A 119 2.83 -16.72 -22.13
C VAL A 119 3.98 -16.65 -21.11
N VAL A 120 3.66 -16.71 -19.82
CA VAL A 120 4.67 -16.59 -18.74
C VAL A 120 5.04 -17.93 -18.10
N SER A 121 4.52 -19.05 -18.59
CA SER A 121 4.74 -20.37 -17.99
C SER A 121 6.22 -20.78 -17.90
N ASN A 122 7.04 -20.31 -18.83
CA ASN A 122 8.48 -20.57 -18.89
C ASN A 122 9.36 -19.47 -18.26
N VAL A 123 8.73 -18.46 -17.67
CA VAL A 123 9.44 -17.32 -17.07
C VAL A 123 9.95 -17.73 -15.69
N ALA A 124 11.27 -17.85 -15.56
CA ALA A 124 11.94 -18.21 -14.32
C ALA A 124 12.87 -17.08 -13.85
N VAL A 125 12.81 -16.78 -12.55
CA VAL A 125 13.78 -15.90 -11.88
C VAL A 125 14.98 -16.75 -11.46
N THR A 126 16.17 -16.36 -11.88
CA THR A 126 17.40 -17.09 -11.55
C THR A 126 17.95 -16.70 -10.18
N GLU A 127 18.79 -17.56 -9.59
CA GLU A 127 19.52 -17.21 -8.36
C GLU A 127 20.39 -15.95 -8.53
N ILE A 128 20.94 -15.75 -9.73
CA ILE A 128 21.79 -14.61 -10.05
C ILE A 128 20.96 -13.33 -9.96
N ASP A 129 19.74 -13.32 -10.50
CA ASP A 129 18.84 -12.16 -10.43
C ASP A 129 18.50 -11.80 -8.98
N VAL A 130 18.21 -12.81 -8.15
CA VAL A 130 17.87 -12.62 -6.72
C VAL A 130 19.07 -12.03 -5.96
N ARG A 131 20.27 -12.56 -6.20
CA ARG A 131 21.50 -12.06 -5.56
C ARG A 131 21.84 -10.64 -6.01
N LEU A 132 21.83 -10.38 -7.31
CA LEU A 132 22.05 -9.03 -7.86
C LEU A 132 21.05 -8.04 -7.29
N PHE A 133 19.77 -8.41 -7.19
CA PHE A 133 18.76 -7.53 -6.61
C PHE A 133 19.05 -7.20 -5.15
N PHE A 134 19.42 -8.20 -4.33
CA PHE A 134 19.79 -7.98 -2.94
C PHE A 134 20.99 -7.03 -2.80
N GLU A 135 22.04 -7.25 -3.57
CA GLU A 135 23.27 -6.43 -3.53
C GLU A 135 23.02 -5.00 -3.99
N MET A 136 22.24 -4.81 -5.06
CA MET A 136 21.93 -3.48 -5.59
C MET A 136 20.94 -2.69 -4.71
N HIS A 137 20.23 -3.35 -3.79
CA HIS A 137 19.17 -2.74 -2.98
C HIS A 137 19.35 -2.99 -1.48
N GLN A 138 20.59 -3.10 -0.98
CA GLN A 138 20.87 -3.38 0.43
C GLN A 138 20.12 -2.46 1.40
N SER A 139 19.98 -1.17 1.07
CA SER A 139 19.26 -0.20 1.90
C SER A 139 17.78 -0.54 2.13
N ARG A 140 17.15 -1.29 1.22
CA ARG A 140 15.76 -1.76 1.38
C ARG A 140 15.63 -2.95 2.33
N PHE A 141 16.75 -3.63 2.60
CA PHE A 141 16.82 -4.83 3.43
C PHE A 141 17.51 -4.53 4.76
N GLU A 142 17.41 -3.29 5.21
CA GLU A 142 17.99 -2.85 6.47
C GLU A 142 16.89 -2.35 7.40
N THR A 143 17.01 -2.73 8.66
CA THR A 143 16.33 -2.02 9.73
C THR A 143 17.19 -0.79 10.06
N PRO A 144 16.65 0.44 9.95
CA PRO A 144 17.38 1.63 10.33
C PRO A 144 17.71 1.60 11.82
N GLU A 145 18.66 2.43 12.23
CA GLU A 145 18.92 2.63 13.65
C GLU A 145 17.69 3.24 14.33
N GLN A 146 17.36 2.73 15.51
CA GLN A 146 16.24 3.22 16.33
C GLN A 146 16.70 3.42 17.77
N ARG A 147 16.08 4.35 18.48
CA ARG A 147 16.33 4.63 19.90
C ARG A 147 15.07 4.35 20.71
N GLU A 148 15.20 3.60 21.78
CA GLU A 148 14.16 3.57 22.82
C GLU A 148 14.39 4.78 23.72
N ALA A 149 13.38 5.64 23.88
CA ALA A 149 13.59 6.96 24.46
C ALA A 149 12.49 7.42 25.42
N ARG A 150 12.88 8.33 26.31
CA ARG A 150 11.97 9.12 27.16
C ARG A 150 12.18 10.61 26.96
N HIS A 151 11.14 11.36 27.28
CA HIS A 151 11.02 12.80 27.09
C HIS A 151 10.43 13.48 28.33
N LEU A 152 10.95 14.66 28.63
CA LEU A 152 10.43 15.58 29.63
C LEU A 152 10.38 16.98 29.00
N LEU A 153 9.26 17.67 29.15
CA LEU A 153 9.03 19.03 28.66
C LEU A 153 8.61 19.93 29.82
N ILE A 154 9.21 21.11 29.92
CA ILE A 154 8.69 22.25 30.67
C ILE A 154 8.28 23.32 29.65
N THR A 155 7.00 23.69 29.64
CA THR A 155 6.45 24.65 28.67
C THR A 155 6.80 26.08 29.01
N VAL A 156 6.95 26.91 27.98
CA VAL A 156 7.09 28.35 28.14
C VAL A 156 5.75 29.03 27.84
N ASN A 157 5.29 29.86 28.77
CA ASN A 157 4.12 30.71 28.63
C ASN A 157 4.31 31.98 29.45
N GLU A 158 4.54 33.11 28.75
CA GLU A 158 4.80 34.40 29.38
C GLU A 158 3.63 34.95 30.21
N GLN A 159 2.42 34.41 30.05
CA GLN A 159 1.26 34.80 30.84
C GLN A 159 1.32 34.27 32.29
N PHE A 160 2.19 33.29 32.56
CA PHE A 160 2.38 32.70 33.87
C PHE A 160 3.80 32.94 34.36
N ALA A 161 3.94 33.59 35.53
CA ALA A 161 5.25 33.91 36.11
C ALA A 161 6.15 32.66 36.28
N GLU A 162 5.56 31.50 36.59
CA GLU A 162 6.25 30.22 36.80
C GLU A 162 6.71 29.51 35.51
N ASN A 163 6.26 30.00 34.35
CA ASN A 163 6.54 29.44 33.02
C ASN A 163 7.08 30.50 32.05
N THR A 164 7.61 31.62 32.55
CA THR A 164 8.46 32.49 31.72
C THR A 164 9.67 31.71 31.20
N ALA A 165 10.26 32.12 30.06
CA ALA A 165 11.40 31.42 29.47
C ALA A 165 12.54 31.20 30.48
N SER A 166 12.90 32.23 31.25
CA SER A 166 13.92 32.15 32.30
C SER A 166 13.55 31.14 33.41
N ALA A 167 12.32 31.17 33.91
CA ALA A 167 11.87 30.27 34.97
C ALA A 167 11.80 28.80 34.49
N ALA A 168 11.29 28.58 33.28
CA ALA A 168 11.22 27.24 32.67
C ALA A 168 12.62 26.66 32.43
N LEU A 169 13.55 27.48 31.93
CA LEU A 169 14.95 27.10 31.72
C LEU A 169 15.62 26.71 33.05
N GLN A 170 15.47 27.53 34.08
CA GLN A 170 16.03 27.23 35.40
C GLN A 170 15.47 25.90 35.95
N ARG A 171 14.14 25.72 35.89
CA ARG A 171 13.48 24.49 36.37
C ARG A 171 14.02 23.25 35.68
N ILE A 172 14.15 23.28 34.35
CA ILE A 172 14.62 22.10 33.61
C ILE A 172 16.11 21.83 33.81
N GLN A 173 16.93 22.87 33.99
CA GLN A 173 18.35 22.72 34.35
C GLN A 173 18.50 22.05 35.71
N GLU A 174 17.74 22.50 36.73
CA GLU A 174 17.74 21.85 38.04
C GLU A 174 17.28 20.40 37.99
N ILE A 175 16.30 20.08 37.12
CA ILE A 175 15.86 18.70 36.88
C ILE A 175 16.99 17.89 36.24
N ARG A 176 17.67 18.44 35.24
CA ARG A 176 18.80 17.78 34.58
C ARG A 176 19.92 17.47 35.57
N ASP A 177 20.32 18.43 36.40
CA ASP A 177 21.39 18.24 37.39
C ASP A 177 21.00 17.18 38.44
N LYS A 178 19.73 17.16 38.85
CA LYS A 178 19.19 16.12 39.75
C LYS A 178 19.11 14.74 39.08
N LEU A 179 19.07 14.69 37.76
CA LEU A 179 19.04 13.46 36.96
C LEU A 179 20.43 13.05 36.46
N ASP A 180 21.46 13.88 36.62
CA ASP A 180 22.80 13.58 36.13
C ASP A 180 23.32 12.24 36.68
N GLY A 181 23.82 11.40 35.77
CA GLY A 181 24.21 10.00 36.01
C GLY A 181 23.08 9.06 36.48
N ARG A 182 21.82 9.50 36.53
CA ARG A 182 20.68 8.83 37.18
C ARG A 182 19.48 8.64 36.24
N GLY A 183 19.75 8.16 35.02
CA GLY A 183 18.72 7.90 34.00
C GLY A 183 17.58 6.97 34.45
N ASN A 184 17.84 6.05 35.39
CA ASN A 184 16.81 5.19 35.97
C ASN A 184 15.70 5.93 36.73
N ARG A 185 15.95 7.18 37.16
CA ARG A 185 14.95 8.03 37.85
C ARG A 185 14.17 8.94 36.89
N PHE A 186 14.53 8.96 35.60
CA PHE A 186 13.94 9.87 34.63
C PHE A 186 12.41 9.74 34.57
N ALA A 187 11.89 8.50 34.63
CA ALA A 187 10.45 8.25 34.57
C ALA A 187 9.67 8.89 35.75
N ASP A 188 10.26 8.92 36.94
CA ASP A 188 9.64 9.56 38.12
C ASP A 188 9.64 11.07 37.99
N PHE A 189 10.73 11.65 37.51
CA PHE A 189 10.83 13.08 37.26
C PHE A 189 9.90 13.51 36.12
N ALA A 190 9.79 12.72 35.05
CA ALA A 190 8.84 12.98 33.98
C ALA A 190 7.40 12.97 34.50
N ARG A 191 7.00 11.98 35.31
CA ARG A 191 5.68 11.95 35.95
C ARG A 191 5.40 13.17 36.82
N ARG A 192 6.42 13.66 37.53
CA ARG A 192 6.25 14.73 38.54
C ARG A 192 6.32 16.13 37.95
N TYR A 193 7.15 16.33 36.94
CA TYR A 193 7.52 17.67 36.47
C TYR A 193 7.21 17.91 35.00
N SER A 194 7.05 16.86 34.18
CA SER A 194 6.82 17.08 32.76
C SER A 194 5.40 17.57 32.50
N GLU A 195 5.29 18.53 31.59
CA GLU A 195 4.05 19.13 31.11
C GLU A 195 3.65 18.55 29.73
N CYS A 196 4.18 17.37 29.37
CA CYS A 196 3.88 16.63 28.14
C CYS A 196 2.85 15.51 28.45
N PRO A 197 1.94 15.16 27.53
CA PRO A 197 1.01 14.04 27.75
C PRO A 197 1.69 12.71 28.10
N THR A 198 2.92 12.47 27.60
CA THR A 198 3.69 11.25 27.92
C THR A 198 4.15 11.18 29.38
N ALA A 199 4.03 12.26 30.16
CA ALA A 199 4.39 12.33 31.57
C ALA A 199 3.77 11.19 32.38
N ILE A 200 2.50 10.85 32.12
CA ILE A 200 1.76 9.79 32.83
C ILE A 200 2.47 8.43 32.68
N GLU A 201 3.07 8.17 31.52
CA GLU A 201 3.85 6.96 31.23
C GLU A 201 5.34 7.10 31.58
N GLY A 202 5.68 8.11 32.39
CA GLY A 202 7.07 8.44 32.73
C GLY A 202 7.86 8.95 31.53
N GLY A 203 7.23 9.72 30.66
CA GLY A 203 7.85 10.36 29.50
C GLY A 203 8.10 9.42 28.32
N LYS A 204 7.50 8.23 28.28
CA LYS A 204 7.85 7.20 27.28
C LYS A 204 7.50 7.64 25.85
N LEU A 205 8.51 7.65 24.97
CA LEU A 205 8.32 7.81 23.52
C LEU A 205 8.26 6.47 22.77
N GLY A 206 8.74 5.39 23.40
CA GLY A 206 8.83 4.08 22.76
C GLY A 206 10.05 4.00 21.84
N VAL A 207 9.93 3.23 20.75
CA VAL A 207 11.00 3.05 19.75
C VAL A 207 10.86 4.09 18.65
N VAL A 208 11.85 4.98 18.57
CA VAL A 208 11.88 6.13 17.69
C VAL A 208 12.93 5.91 16.59
N SER A 209 12.56 6.19 15.34
CA SER A 209 13.45 6.24 14.18
C SER A 209 13.78 7.70 13.84
N ARG A 210 14.92 7.96 13.20
CA ARG A 210 15.30 9.31 12.77
C ARG A 210 14.19 9.97 11.94
N GLY A 211 13.94 11.25 12.20
CA GLY A 211 12.91 12.06 11.53
C GLY A 211 11.49 11.90 12.09
N GLN A 212 11.31 11.19 13.21
CA GLN A 212 10.01 11.08 13.88
C GLN A 212 9.79 12.16 14.96
N LEU A 213 10.86 12.81 15.44
CA LEU A 213 10.79 13.93 16.36
C LEU A 213 11.07 15.25 15.64
N PHE A 214 10.83 16.37 16.33
CA PHE A 214 11.29 17.68 15.87
C PHE A 214 12.80 17.67 15.63
N PRO A 215 13.32 18.37 14.59
CA PRO A 215 14.72 18.27 14.19
C PRO A 215 15.73 18.43 15.33
N SER A 216 15.55 19.43 16.21
CA SER A 216 16.44 19.68 17.35
C SER A 216 16.43 18.55 18.39
N LEU A 217 15.29 17.87 18.58
CA LEU A 217 15.18 16.72 19.48
C LEU A 217 15.72 15.44 18.83
N ASP A 218 15.49 15.26 17.53
CA ASP A 218 15.98 14.10 16.77
C ASP A 218 17.51 14.10 16.70
N GLU A 219 18.12 15.25 16.38
CA GLU A 219 19.58 15.42 16.35
C GLU A 219 20.19 15.02 17.70
N VAL A 220 19.69 15.61 18.79
CA VAL A 220 20.19 15.32 20.14
C VAL A 220 19.97 13.86 20.53
N LEU A 221 18.75 13.31 20.34
CA LEU A 221 18.45 11.94 20.76
C LEU A 221 19.39 10.90 20.15
N PHE A 222 19.73 11.07 18.87
CA PHE A 222 20.58 10.12 18.17
C PHE A 222 22.09 10.35 18.38
N GLU A 223 22.50 11.44 19.02
CA GLU A 223 23.87 11.65 19.49
C GLU A 223 24.13 11.00 20.87
N LEU A 224 23.08 10.82 21.68
CA LEU A 224 23.20 10.22 23.01
C LEU A 224 23.73 8.78 22.97
N GLN A 225 24.42 8.37 24.02
CA GLN A 225 24.75 6.98 24.30
C GLN A 225 23.61 6.27 25.03
N GLU A 226 23.66 4.94 25.06
CA GLU A 226 22.70 4.16 25.82
C GLU A 226 22.74 4.54 27.31
N LYS A 227 21.57 4.83 27.88
CA LYS A 227 21.31 5.33 29.25
C LYS A 227 21.75 6.77 29.53
N GLU A 228 22.12 7.52 28.50
CA GLU A 228 22.52 8.91 28.64
C GLU A 228 21.32 9.87 28.62
N ILE A 229 21.39 10.91 29.46
CA ILE A 229 20.46 12.04 29.46
C ILE A 229 21.11 13.20 28.70
N GLY A 230 20.41 13.71 27.70
CA GLY A 230 20.92 14.75 26.83
C GLY A 230 20.94 16.16 27.42
N PRO A 231 21.44 17.13 26.63
CA PRO A 231 21.30 18.54 26.94
C PRO A 231 19.85 19.00 27.06
N VAL A 232 19.68 20.14 27.73
CA VAL A 232 18.43 20.89 27.63
C VAL A 232 18.32 21.41 26.20
N VAL A 233 17.22 21.10 25.54
CA VAL A 233 16.94 21.51 24.16
C VAL A 233 15.80 22.51 24.16
N GLU A 234 15.96 23.63 23.50
CA GLU A 234 14.91 24.65 23.33
C GLU A 234 14.06 24.37 22.09
N SER A 235 12.76 24.63 22.18
CA SER A 235 11.84 24.71 21.05
C SER A 235 10.78 25.80 21.30
N GLU A 236 9.91 26.01 20.32
CA GLU A 236 8.76 26.92 20.45
C GLU A 236 7.82 26.57 21.61
N MET A 237 7.76 25.30 22.03
CA MET A 237 6.92 24.88 23.16
C MET A 237 7.56 25.17 24.52
N GLY A 238 8.88 25.33 24.57
CA GLY A 238 9.66 25.47 25.79
C GLY A 238 10.90 24.60 25.78
N TYR A 239 11.26 24.02 26.92
CA TYR A 239 12.51 23.30 27.09
C TYR A 239 12.31 21.81 27.31
N HIS A 240 13.22 21.02 26.74
CA HIS A 240 13.12 19.57 26.70
C HIS A 240 14.36 18.89 27.28
N LEU A 241 14.13 17.72 27.86
CA LEU A 241 15.17 16.73 28.18
C LEU A 241 14.81 15.39 27.55
N LEU A 242 15.83 14.69 27.09
CA LEU A 242 15.72 13.38 26.46
C LEU A 242 16.61 12.39 27.20
N LEU A 243 16.14 11.15 27.31
CA LEU A 243 16.93 10.01 27.74
C LEU A 243 16.89 8.96 26.64
N CYS A 244 18.06 8.49 26.20
CA CYS A 244 18.16 7.29 25.38
C CYS A 244 18.20 6.07 26.31
N GLU A 245 17.11 5.31 26.42
CA GLU A 245 17.09 4.09 27.24
C GLU A 245 17.88 2.96 26.59
N LYS A 246 17.79 2.83 25.26
CA LYS A 246 18.43 1.75 24.51
C LYS A 246 18.73 2.15 23.06
N ILE A 247 19.90 1.76 22.56
CA ILE A 247 20.24 1.89 21.14
C ILE A 247 19.91 0.57 20.43
N ARG A 248 19.10 0.64 19.38
CA ARG A 248 18.84 -0.47 18.46
C ARG A 248 19.60 -0.18 17.17
N PRO A 249 20.77 -0.80 16.95
CA PRO A 249 21.64 -0.44 15.83
C PRO A 249 21.01 -0.82 14.50
N ARG A 250 21.44 -0.13 13.44
CA ARG A 250 21.11 -0.51 12.07
C ARG A 250 21.50 -1.97 11.83
N LYS A 251 20.58 -2.74 11.28
CA LYS A 251 20.79 -4.17 11.03
C LYS A 251 20.47 -4.52 9.58
N LYS A 252 21.46 -5.07 8.88
CA LYS A 252 21.25 -5.70 7.58
C LYS A 252 20.49 -7.01 7.76
N ALA A 253 19.45 -7.22 6.97
CA ALA A 253 18.79 -8.51 6.90
C ALA A 253 19.75 -9.52 6.24
N ALA A 254 19.81 -10.73 6.80
CA ALA A 254 20.52 -11.82 6.15
C ALA A 254 19.80 -12.20 4.84
N PHE A 255 20.56 -12.45 3.77
CA PHE A 255 20.01 -12.84 2.47
C PHE A 255 18.98 -13.97 2.59
N SER A 256 19.29 -15.02 3.36
CA SER A 256 18.39 -16.17 3.60
C SER A 256 17.02 -15.81 4.18
N ARG A 257 16.90 -14.68 4.88
CA ARG A 257 15.62 -14.21 5.44
C ARG A 257 14.77 -13.45 4.42
N VAL A 258 15.39 -12.87 3.40
CA VAL A 258 14.70 -12.00 2.41
C VAL A 258 14.64 -12.61 1.01
N GLU A 259 15.37 -13.69 0.76
CA GLU A 259 15.49 -14.35 -0.54
C GLU A 259 14.13 -14.67 -1.17
N SER A 260 13.23 -15.32 -0.42
CA SER A 260 11.90 -15.69 -0.90
C SER A 260 11.07 -14.47 -1.29
N GLY A 261 11.13 -13.40 -0.49
CA GLY A 261 10.47 -12.13 -0.77
C GLY A 261 11.02 -11.45 -2.02
N ILE A 262 12.35 -11.45 -2.20
CA ILE A 262 13.01 -10.90 -3.39
C ILE A 262 12.58 -11.68 -4.63
N ARG A 263 12.62 -13.02 -4.56
CA ARG A 263 12.21 -13.88 -5.67
C ARG A 263 10.78 -13.61 -6.10
N GLU A 264 9.88 -13.42 -5.15
CA GLU A 264 8.48 -13.10 -5.45
C GLU A 264 8.33 -11.70 -6.08
N ILE A 265 9.07 -10.70 -5.60
CA ILE A 265 9.09 -9.35 -6.20
C ILE A 265 9.58 -9.42 -7.66
N LEU A 266 10.69 -10.12 -7.89
CA LEU A 266 11.26 -10.29 -9.23
C LEU A 266 10.32 -11.08 -10.13
N ARG A 267 9.69 -12.15 -9.63
CA ARG A 267 8.73 -12.95 -10.39
C ARG A 267 7.54 -12.12 -10.83
N LYS A 268 6.92 -11.37 -9.91
CA LYS A 268 5.80 -10.47 -10.24
C LYS A 268 6.19 -9.42 -11.28
N ARG A 269 7.38 -8.82 -11.14
CA ARG A 269 7.89 -7.84 -12.10
C ARG A 269 8.10 -8.47 -13.47
N LEU A 270 8.74 -9.63 -13.52
CA LEU A 270 9.07 -10.32 -14.76
C LEU A 270 7.81 -10.77 -15.49
N VAL A 271 6.87 -11.42 -14.79
CA VAL A 271 5.54 -11.79 -15.33
C VAL A 271 4.83 -10.58 -15.93
N ARG A 272 4.75 -9.47 -15.19
CA ARG A 272 4.09 -8.25 -15.66
C ARG A 272 4.76 -7.70 -16.93
N ASN A 273 6.09 -7.64 -16.93
CA ASN A 273 6.84 -7.11 -18.07
C ASN A 273 6.70 -8.02 -19.31
N SER A 274 6.80 -9.34 -19.15
CA SER A 274 6.61 -10.30 -20.23
C SER A 274 5.20 -10.25 -20.82
N GLN A 275 4.16 -10.19 -19.99
CA GLN A 275 2.78 -10.04 -20.46
C GLN A 275 2.57 -8.71 -21.21
N LYS A 276 3.11 -7.62 -20.68
CA LYS A 276 3.05 -6.31 -21.33
C LYS A 276 3.73 -6.35 -22.71
N GLN A 277 4.95 -6.85 -22.78
CA GLN A 277 5.72 -6.92 -24.02
C GLN A 277 5.03 -7.80 -25.06
N TRP A 278 4.46 -8.93 -24.66
CA TRP A 278 3.69 -9.81 -25.55
C TRP A 278 2.40 -9.15 -26.06
N LEU A 279 1.65 -8.45 -25.20
CA LEU A 279 0.47 -7.70 -25.65
C LEU A 279 0.84 -6.54 -26.60
N GLU A 280 2.01 -5.92 -26.41
CA GLU A 280 2.53 -4.89 -27.31
C GLU A 280 2.89 -5.48 -28.68
N SER A 281 3.56 -6.64 -28.74
CA SER A 281 3.89 -7.30 -30.01
C SER A 281 2.64 -7.69 -30.80
N LEU A 282 1.57 -8.14 -30.13
CA LEU A 282 0.30 -8.42 -30.81
C LEU A 282 -0.32 -7.19 -31.49
N LYS A 283 -0.16 -6.01 -30.91
CA LYS A 283 -0.67 -4.77 -31.53
C LYS A 283 0.13 -4.39 -32.76
N GLU A 284 1.45 -4.50 -32.68
CA GLU A 284 2.35 -4.21 -33.80
C GLU A 284 2.06 -5.13 -34.99
N ASP A 285 1.89 -6.42 -34.74
CA ASP A 285 1.54 -7.41 -35.76
C ASP A 285 0.16 -7.13 -36.40
N SER A 286 -0.78 -6.58 -35.63
CA SER A 286 -2.13 -6.24 -36.13
C SER A 286 -2.22 -4.90 -36.88
N GLY A 287 -1.28 -3.97 -36.63
CA GLY A 287 -1.24 -2.65 -37.27
C GLY A 287 -0.38 -2.57 -38.53
N GLY A 288 0.33 -3.65 -38.87
CA GLY A 288 1.16 -3.80 -40.07
C GLY A 288 0.47 -4.47 -41.27
N VAL A 289 -0.86 -4.64 -41.23
CA VAL A 289 -1.69 -5.20 -42.33
C VAL A 289 -2.61 -4.13 -42.89
#